data_AF-A0A1R2D071-F1
#
_entry.id   AF-A0A1R2D071-F1
#
_cell.length_a   1.000
_cell.length_b   1.000
_cell.length_c   1.000
_cell.angle_alpha   90.00
_cell.angle_beta   90.00
_cell.angle_gamma   90.00
#
_symmetry.space_group_name_H-M   'P 1'
#
loop_
_entity.id
_entity.type
_entity.pdbx_description
1 polymer ?
#
loop_
_entity_poly.entity_id
_entity_poly.type
_entity_poly.pdbx_seq_one_letter_code
_entity_poly.pdbx_strand_id
1 'polypeptide(L)'
;MLLNQLDRTSDFEEEPLNQEEETSEIAAQLSLIRKRHDRAREINNKKRIYYEKLKAEIETANASSNLADQDLKSLQYKIEMLKNSLEQNRYRHECEMGNKRTYLHMLDRMKKDKIAMEIKANSLQISLKNSRSILNTETDKFRKIRENQYQSKQILQEIKQAIAVDQKRKNDRIIQLEKNVKERQDLALRREERQKRQADISEAAANDDKDSQEAKIRESLLANRLWFLFLRKKLEKEVVKGVSIEQAFQKIKAATGVSDINEIVEKFLTREESYGSLVTAVNEAEKKLEALKEYNSQIRDKLVEAQLDDGGNNRKIYSDIEDMEGKLSSCYKEYAVIKEKLHKSVLTYDQVLNWGFKILHTLEIENTLDISPGSKITETKNSLEEMFSIIYCKLEDMVKPLQDKAEEAKQALEKFAMKKTNDIVREISAQESLHKVSRNTLESGETFNQGDHRQVSNRDKTPEIDRRITLKRVE
;
A
#
# COMPACT_ATOMS: atom_id res chain seq x y z
N MET A 1 -26.42 144.20 46.50
CA MET A 1 -27.64 145.03 46.41
C MET A 1 -27.88 145.58 47.81
N LEU A 2 -27.18 146.66 48.17
CA LEU A 2 -27.66 148.07 48.20
C LEU A 2 -28.58 148.28 49.41
N LEU A 3 -28.18 148.81 50.58
CA LEU A 3 -27.35 149.97 50.99
C LEU A 3 -28.06 151.33 50.79
N ASN A 4 -28.19 152.07 51.91
CA ASN A 4 -28.33 153.53 52.09
C ASN A 4 -29.71 154.23 52.03
N GLN A 5 -30.08 154.92 53.12
CA GLN A 5 -30.27 156.39 53.31
C GLN A 5 -31.13 156.63 54.59
N LEU A 6 -30.64 157.26 55.67
CA LEU A 6 -30.38 158.69 55.99
C LEU A 6 -31.63 159.53 56.34
N ASP A 7 -31.68 159.92 57.63
CA ASP A 7 -32.12 161.18 58.31
C ASP A 7 -33.46 161.88 58.01
N ARG A 8 -34.18 162.26 59.10
CA ARG A 8 -34.52 163.67 59.47
C ARG A 8 -35.32 163.84 60.79
N THR A 9 -34.64 164.45 61.78
CA THR A 9 -35.00 165.55 62.74
C THR A 9 -36.44 166.07 62.95
N SER A 10 -36.82 166.32 64.23
CA SER A 10 -37.21 167.63 64.88
C SER A 10 -38.19 167.40 66.07
N ASP A 11 -37.78 167.58 67.33
CA ASP A 11 -37.92 168.78 68.22
C ASP A 11 -39.36 169.09 68.71
N PHE A 12 -39.59 169.10 70.04
CA PHE A 12 -40.33 170.14 70.82
C PHE A 12 -40.40 169.80 72.36
N GLU A 13 -39.72 170.64 73.16
CA GLU A 13 -39.98 171.22 74.52
C GLU A 13 -40.63 170.38 75.66
N GLU A 14 -39.92 170.08 76.77
CA GLU A 14 -39.83 170.83 78.07
C GLU A 14 -41.16 170.82 78.86
N GLU A 15 -41.32 170.39 80.13
CA GLU A 15 -40.51 170.52 81.35
C GLU A 15 -41.28 169.80 82.52
N PRO A 16 -40.87 169.88 83.81
CA PRO A 16 -39.90 169.05 84.54
C PRO A 16 -40.56 168.10 85.58
N LEU A 17 -39.80 167.13 86.12
CA LEU A 17 -39.86 166.54 87.49
C LEU A 17 -39.42 165.06 87.49
N ASN A 18 -38.52 164.70 88.41
CA ASN A 18 -38.23 163.33 88.88
C ASN A 18 -37.45 162.33 87.99
N GLN A 19 -36.47 162.79 87.21
CA GLN A 19 -35.68 161.95 86.27
C GLN A 19 -34.62 160.99 86.90
N GLU A 20 -34.42 160.96 88.22
CA GLU A 20 -33.40 160.07 88.83
C GLU A 20 -33.93 158.67 89.24
N GLU A 21 -35.23 158.51 89.53
CA GLU A 21 -35.79 157.19 89.90
C GLU A 21 -36.26 156.38 88.68
N GLU A 22 -36.86 157.02 87.67
CA GLU A 22 -37.31 156.33 86.44
C GLU A 22 -36.14 155.87 85.58
N THR A 23 -35.03 156.61 85.54
CA THR A 23 -33.80 156.17 84.85
C THR A 23 -33.15 154.97 85.55
N SER A 24 -33.30 154.86 86.87
CA SER A 24 -32.85 153.71 87.67
C SER A 24 -33.73 152.46 87.45
N GLU A 25 -35.06 152.61 87.40
CA GLU A 25 -35.96 151.50 87.09
C GLU A 25 -35.84 151.03 85.63
N ILE A 26 -35.70 151.94 84.67
CA ILE A 26 -35.42 151.61 83.27
C ILE A 26 -34.06 150.92 83.14
N ALA A 27 -33.03 151.37 83.88
CA ALA A 27 -31.73 150.70 83.92
C ALA A 27 -31.82 149.29 84.55
N ALA A 28 -32.66 149.10 85.59
CA ALA A 28 -32.90 147.80 86.21
C ALA A 28 -33.65 146.84 85.27
N GLN A 29 -34.69 147.33 84.58
CA GLN A 29 -35.43 146.57 83.58
C GLN A 29 -34.54 146.21 82.37
N LEU A 30 -33.72 147.16 81.88
CA LEU A 30 -32.74 146.90 80.82
C LEU A 30 -31.64 145.92 81.25
N SER A 31 -31.19 145.97 82.50
CA SER A 31 -30.26 145.00 83.10
C SER A 31 -30.88 143.60 83.16
N LEU A 32 -32.16 143.50 83.51
CA LEU A 32 -32.88 142.24 83.60
C LEU A 32 -33.18 141.65 82.21
N ILE A 33 -33.52 142.50 81.24
CA ILE A 33 -33.66 142.14 79.82
C ILE A 33 -32.31 141.69 79.27
N ARG A 34 -31.21 142.39 79.59
CA ARG A 34 -29.85 142.01 79.17
C ARG A 34 -29.44 140.67 79.77
N LYS A 35 -29.65 140.44 81.06
CA LYS A 35 -29.42 139.12 81.68
C LYS A 35 -30.28 138.02 81.07
N ARG A 36 -31.54 138.30 80.76
CA ARG A 36 -32.45 137.34 80.10
C ARG A 36 -32.00 137.05 78.66
N HIS A 37 -31.59 138.07 77.94
CA HIS A 37 -31.02 137.97 76.59
C HIS A 37 -29.70 137.20 76.61
N ASP A 38 -28.80 137.48 77.55
CA ASP A 38 -27.52 136.81 77.68
C ASP A 38 -27.70 135.33 78.08
N ARG A 39 -28.61 135.02 79.02
CA ARG A 39 -29.00 133.63 79.31
C ARG A 39 -29.62 132.94 78.12
N ALA A 40 -30.53 133.59 77.40
CA ALA A 40 -31.14 133.03 76.19
C ALA A 40 -30.09 132.79 75.10
N ARG A 41 -29.15 133.72 74.92
CA ARG A 41 -28.01 133.63 73.99
C ARG A 41 -27.07 132.49 74.39
N GLU A 42 -26.77 132.33 75.68
CA GLU A 42 -25.95 131.24 76.18
C GLU A 42 -26.63 129.87 75.98
N ILE A 43 -27.92 129.77 76.30
CA ILE A 43 -28.72 128.56 76.05
C ILE A 43 -28.79 128.25 74.55
N ASN A 44 -29.02 129.27 73.71
CA ASN A 44 -29.09 129.10 72.27
C ASN A 44 -27.71 128.73 71.69
N ASN A 45 -26.62 129.28 72.23
CA ASN A 45 -25.26 128.89 71.87
C ASN A 45 -24.95 127.44 72.28
N LYS A 46 -25.35 127.01 73.49
CA LYS A 46 -25.22 125.62 73.95
C LYS A 46 -26.03 124.66 73.06
N LYS A 47 -27.27 125.02 72.74
CA LYS A 47 -28.11 124.26 71.79
C LYS A 47 -27.45 124.21 70.42
N ARG A 48 -26.95 125.33 69.90
CA ARG A 48 -26.25 125.39 68.60
C ARG A 48 -25.03 124.46 68.57
N ILE A 49 -24.17 124.51 69.58
CA ILE A 49 -23.00 123.62 69.69
C ILE A 49 -23.46 122.15 69.76
N TYR A 50 -24.52 121.86 70.50
CA TYR A 50 -25.07 120.50 70.59
C TYR A 50 -25.66 120.03 69.25
N TYR A 51 -26.39 120.91 68.53
CA TYR A 51 -26.88 120.63 67.18
C TYR A 51 -25.74 120.41 66.20
N GLU A 52 -24.65 121.18 66.28
CA GLU A 52 -23.45 120.97 65.46
C GLU A 52 -22.79 119.62 65.76
N LYS A 53 -22.72 119.21 67.04
CA LYS A 53 -22.22 117.88 67.43
C LYS A 53 -23.09 116.75 66.90
N LEU A 54 -24.41 116.82 67.12
CA LEU A 54 -25.36 115.84 66.57
C LEU A 54 -25.29 115.78 65.04
N LYS A 55 -25.15 116.92 64.37
CA LYS A 55 -24.99 116.97 62.92
C LYS A 55 -23.72 116.26 62.48
N ALA A 56 -22.59 116.51 63.15
CA ALA A 56 -21.34 115.83 62.88
C ALA A 56 -21.45 114.31 63.13
N GLU A 57 -22.09 113.89 64.22
CA GLU A 57 -22.34 112.48 64.53
C GLU A 57 -23.22 111.82 63.43
N ILE A 58 -24.30 112.49 63.00
CA ILE A 58 -25.13 112.03 61.88
C ILE A 58 -24.33 111.94 60.57
N GLU A 59 -23.47 112.93 60.28
CA GLU A 59 -22.59 112.90 59.11
C GLU A 59 -21.61 111.72 59.17
N THR A 60 -20.99 111.45 60.33
CA THR A 60 -20.11 110.28 60.49
C THR A 60 -20.87 108.95 60.39
N ALA A 61 -22.06 108.85 60.97
CA ALA A 61 -22.92 107.67 60.85
C ALA A 61 -23.33 107.45 59.39
N ASN A 62 -23.73 108.51 58.67
CA ASN A 62 -24.06 108.44 57.25
C ASN A 62 -22.84 108.04 56.39
N ALA A 63 -21.65 108.56 56.67
CA ALA A 63 -20.43 108.15 55.99
C ALA A 63 -20.14 106.67 56.20
N SER A 64 -20.28 106.17 57.44
CA SER A 64 -20.10 104.75 57.76
C SER A 64 -21.17 103.84 57.11
N SER A 65 -22.43 104.29 57.06
CA SER A 65 -23.53 103.60 56.38
C SER A 65 -23.28 103.51 54.87
N ASN A 66 -22.82 104.61 54.25
CA ASN A 66 -22.49 104.64 52.83
C ASN A 66 -21.33 103.71 52.47
N LEU A 67 -20.31 103.62 53.33
CA LEU A 67 -19.22 102.65 53.15
C LEU A 67 -19.72 101.21 53.27
N ALA A 68 -20.53 100.90 54.27
CA ALA A 68 -21.14 99.58 54.42
C ALA A 68 -22.03 99.19 53.21
N ASP A 69 -22.79 100.15 52.66
CA ASP A 69 -23.60 99.93 51.46
C ASP A 69 -22.74 99.69 50.21
N GLN A 70 -21.60 100.38 50.08
CA GLN A 70 -20.63 100.13 49.00
C GLN A 70 -20.02 98.73 49.12
N ASP A 71 -19.61 98.34 50.32
CA ASP A 71 -19.07 97.00 50.60
C ASP A 71 -20.10 95.90 50.31
N LEU A 72 -21.34 96.10 50.74
CA LEU A 72 -22.45 95.17 50.49
C LEU A 72 -22.72 95.01 48.98
N LYS A 73 -22.73 96.11 48.21
CA LYS A 73 -22.83 96.05 46.74
C LYS A 73 -21.65 95.31 46.11
N SER A 74 -20.42 95.54 46.61
CA SER A 74 -19.23 94.85 46.12
C SER A 74 -19.28 93.34 46.40
N LEU A 75 -19.79 92.95 47.57
CA LEU A 75 -19.98 91.55 47.97
C LEU A 75 -21.09 90.91 47.14
N GLN A 76 -22.20 91.60 46.91
CA GLN A 76 -23.26 91.12 46.03
C GLN A 76 -22.76 90.87 44.61
N TYR A 77 -21.98 91.79 44.04
CA TYR A 77 -21.36 91.59 42.74
C TYR A 77 -20.42 90.38 42.72
N LYS A 78 -19.59 90.21 43.76
CA LYS A 78 -18.72 89.03 43.89
C LYS A 78 -19.51 87.73 44.00
N ILE A 79 -20.59 87.71 44.79
CA ILE A 79 -21.49 86.55 44.91
C ILE A 79 -22.08 86.21 43.55
N GLU A 80 -22.53 87.20 42.79
CA GLU A 80 -23.11 86.97 41.46
C GLU A 80 -22.07 86.45 40.47
N MET A 81 -20.86 87.01 40.47
CA MET A 81 -19.75 86.51 39.66
C MET A 81 -19.39 85.06 40.01
N LEU A 82 -19.36 84.72 41.31
CA LEU A 82 -19.09 83.35 41.76
C LEU A 82 -20.21 82.39 41.38
N LYS A 83 -21.49 82.82 41.46
CA LYS A 83 -22.64 82.01 40.99
C LYS A 83 -22.54 81.72 39.50
N ASN A 84 -22.28 82.75 38.68
CA ASN A 84 -22.13 82.61 37.23
C ASN A 84 -20.95 81.68 36.90
N SER A 85 -19.82 81.81 37.60
CA SER A 85 -18.67 80.92 37.43
C SER A 85 -18.99 79.47 37.85
N LEU A 86 -19.72 79.28 38.95
CA LEU A 86 -20.15 77.96 39.41
C LEU A 86 -21.09 77.29 38.42
N GLU A 87 -22.06 78.04 37.87
CA GLU A 87 -22.98 77.55 36.85
C GLU A 87 -22.24 77.18 35.56
N GLN A 88 -21.30 78.02 35.11
CA GLN A 88 -20.45 77.69 33.96
C GLN A 88 -19.64 76.40 34.19
N ASN A 89 -19.09 76.21 35.40
CA ASN A 89 -18.35 74.99 35.73
C ASN A 89 -19.26 73.75 35.80
N ARG A 90 -20.50 73.90 36.29
CA ARG A 90 -21.50 72.81 36.26
C ARG A 90 -21.83 72.40 34.83
N TYR A 91 -22.10 73.38 33.96
CA TYR A 91 -22.35 73.10 32.54
C TYR A 91 -21.17 72.37 31.88
N ARG A 92 -19.94 72.84 32.11
CA ARG A 92 -18.73 72.17 31.61
C ARG A 92 -18.62 70.73 32.14
N HIS A 93 -18.88 70.52 33.42
CA HIS A 93 -18.85 69.19 34.02
C HIS A 93 -19.89 68.26 33.39
N GLU A 94 -21.11 68.74 33.14
CA GLU A 94 -22.16 67.97 32.47
C GLU A 94 -21.78 67.61 31.04
N CYS A 95 -21.20 68.54 30.27
CA CYS A 95 -20.67 68.27 28.94
C CYS A 95 -19.57 67.20 28.98
N GLU A 96 -18.61 67.30 29.90
CA GLU A 96 -17.54 66.30 30.05
C GLU A 96 -18.08 64.93 30.48
N MET A 97 -19.10 64.90 31.33
CA MET A 97 -19.79 63.65 31.68
C MET A 97 -20.53 63.04 30.49
N GLY A 98 -21.11 63.88 29.62
CA GLY A 98 -21.67 63.45 28.33
C GLY A 98 -20.60 62.83 27.43
N ASN A 99 -19.47 63.51 27.24
CA ASN A 99 -18.34 63.01 26.46
C ASN A 99 -17.82 61.67 27.01
N LYS A 100 -17.64 61.57 28.33
CA LYS A 100 -17.21 60.34 28.99
C LYS A 100 -18.14 59.16 28.70
N ARG A 101 -19.47 59.36 28.74
CA ARG A 101 -20.45 58.31 28.40
C ARG A 101 -20.29 57.85 26.95
N THR A 102 -20.12 58.79 26.02
CA THR A 102 -19.90 58.48 24.60
C THR A 102 -18.61 57.68 24.40
N TYR A 103 -17.51 58.06 25.05
CA TYR A 103 -16.25 57.30 24.99
C TYR A 103 -16.38 55.89 25.56
N LEU A 104 -17.11 55.72 26.67
CA LEU A 104 -17.37 54.40 27.25
C LEU A 104 -18.17 53.52 26.29
N HIS A 105 -19.21 54.05 25.65
CA HIS A 105 -19.98 53.30 24.65
C HIS A 105 -19.13 52.91 23.43
N MET A 106 -18.27 53.80 22.95
CA MET A 106 -17.35 53.49 21.85
C MET A 106 -16.37 52.39 22.26
N LEU A 107 -15.81 52.46 23.48
CA LEU A 107 -14.90 51.44 24.00
C LEU A 107 -15.59 50.07 24.09
N ASP A 108 -16.82 50.02 24.60
CA ASP A 108 -17.57 48.76 24.72
C ASP A 108 -17.90 48.17 23.35
N ARG A 109 -18.24 49.00 22.36
CA ARG A 109 -18.41 48.56 20.97
C ARG A 109 -17.10 48.02 20.39
N MET A 110 -16.00 48.73 20.56
CA MET A 110 -14.68 48.29 20.07
C MET A 110 -14.24 46.97 20.71
N LYS A 111 -14.54 46.75 22.00
CA LYS A 111 -14.30 45.47 22.67
C LYS A 111 -15.11 44.34 22.05
N LYS A 112 -16.41 44.56 21.78
CA LYS A 112 -17.27 43.58 21.10
C LYS A 112 -16.77 43.28 19.68
N ASP A 113 -16.39 44.32 18.94
CA ASP A 113 -15.85 44.18 17.57
C ASP A 113 -14.52 43.42 17.57
N LYS A 114 -13.64 43.68 18.56
CA LYS A 114 -12.40 42.91 18.75
C LYS A 114 -12.69 41.42 18.95
N ILE A 115 -13.60 41.07 19.86
CA ILE A 115 -13.97 39.66 20.11
C ILE A 115 -14.56 39.02 18.84
N ALA A 116 -15.43 39.74 18.11
CA ALA A 116 -16.00 39.25 16.86
C ALA A 116 -14.93 39.01 15.78
N MET A 117 -13.91 39.88 15.70
CA MET A 117 -12.76 39.69 14.81
C MET A 117 -11.89 38.52 15.24
N GLU A 118 -11.64 38.32 16.53
CA GLU A 118 -10.88 37.18 17.05
C GLU A 118 -11.58 35.84 16.75
N ILE A 119 -12.91 35.78 16.91
CA ILE A 119 -13.70 34.59 16.54
C ILE A 119 -13.57 34.30 15.04
N LYS A 120 -13.65 35.33 14.18
CA LYS A 120 -13.45 35.18 12.74
C LYS A 120 -12.03 34.76 12.37
N ALA A 121 -11.01 35.30 13.04
CA ALA A 121 -9.63 34.91 12.84
C ALA A 121 -9.41 33.43 13.19
N ASN A 122 -9.97 32.98 14.32
CA ASN A 122 -9.89 31.59 14.76
C ASN A 122 -10.63 30.65 13.79
N SER A 123 -11.81 31.03 13.29
CA SER A 123 -12.55 30.20 12.32
C SER A 123 -11.79 30.08 11.00
N LEU A 124 -11.17 31.17 10.53
CA LEU A 124 -10.29 31.15 9.34
C LEU A 124 -9.05 30.29 9.57
N GLN A 125 -8.44 30.35 10.76
CA GLN A 125 -7.27 29.52 11.11
C GLN A 125 -7.62 28.03 11.14
N ILE A 126 -8.79 27.66 11.68
CA ILE A 126 -9.29 26.28 11.65
C ILE A 126 -9.54 25.84 10.21
N SER A 127 -10.20 26.67 9.39
CA SER A 127 -10.44 26.39 7.97
C SER A 127 -9.14 26.17 7.20
N LEU A 128 -8.13 27.01 7.45
CA LEU A 128 -6.81 26.91 6.85
C LEU A 128 -6.08 25.62 7.30
N LYS A 129 -6.16 25.26 8.58
CA LYS A 129 -5.60 23.99 9.09
C LYS A 129 -6.26 22.78 8.41
N ASN A 130 -7.58 22.81 8.27
CA ASN A 130 -8.34 21.75 7.58
C ASN A 130 -7.95 21.67 6.10
N SER A 131 -7.87 22.81 5.41
CA SER A 131 -7.44 22.88 4.01
C SER A 131 -6.01 22.35 3.82
N ARG A 132 -5.07 22.67 4.73
CA ARG A 132 -3.72 22.09 4.72
C ARG A 132 -3.72 20.58 4.93
N SER A 133 -4.54 20.09 5.86
CA SER A 133 -4.70 18.65 6.09
C SER A 133 -5.19 17.94 4.83
N ILE A 134 -6.25 18.47 4.19
CA ILE A 134 -6.78 17.93 2.93
C ILE A 134 -5.71 17.95 1.84
N LEU A 135 -4.99 19.06 1.67
CA LEU A 135 -3.92 19.17 0.70
C LEU A 135 -2.84 18.10 0.92
N ASN A 136 -2.41 17.88 2.16
CA ASN A 136 -1.45 16.83 2.48
C ASN A 136 -1.99 15.44 2.09
N THR A 137 -3.23 15.13 2.45
CA THR A 137 -3.83 13.84 2.07
C THR A 137 -3.94 13.64 0.55
N GLU A 138 -4.27 14.70 -0.20
CA GLU A 138 -4.30 14.64 -1.66
C GLU A 138 -2.89 14.47 -2.22
N THR A 139 -1.89 15.18 -1.70
CA THR A 139 -0.49 15.00 -2.14
C THR A 139 0.02 13.58 -1.90
N ASP A 140 -0.37 12.94 -0.78
CA ASP A 140 -0.02 11.55 -0.50
C ASP A 140 -0.75 10.57 -1.42
N LYS A 141 -2.03 10.82 -1.72
CA LYS A 141 -2.76 10.04 -2.75
C LYS A 141 -2.08 10.15 -4.11
N PHE A 142 -1.68 11.36 -4.53
CA PHE A 142 -0.96 11.57 -5.78
C PHE A 142 0.39 10.84 -5.80
N ARG A 143 1.14 10.85 -4.69
CA ARG A 143 2.40 10.08 -4.57
C ARG A 143 2.16 8.59 -4.75
N LYS A 144 1.17 8.02 -4.06
CA LYS A 144 0.78 6.60 -4.19
C LYS A 144 0.33 6.23 -5.60
N ILE A 145 -0.45 7.08 -6.25
CA ILE A 145 -0.87 6.86 -7.65
C ILE A 145 0.35 6.83 -8.57
N ARG A 146 1.29 7.77 -8.40
CA ARG A 146 2.51 7.83 -9.21
C ARG A 146 3.40 6.61 -9.01
N GLU A 147 3.54 6.14 -7.77
CA GLU A 147 4.25 4.92 -7.43
C GLU A 147 3.59 3.69 -8.08
N ASN A 148 2.27 3.53 -7.94
CA ASN A 148 1.52 2.44 -8.57
C ASN A 148 1.65 2.45 -10.09
N GLN A 149 1.64 3.64 -10.72
CA GLN A 149 1.87 3.78 -12.16
C GLN A 149 3.28 3.36 -12.56
N TYR A 150 4.29 3.70 -11.75
CA TYR A 150 5.66 3.27 -11.99
C TYR A 150 5.81 1.75 -11.87
N GLN A 151 5.29 1.16 -10.79
CA GLN A 151 5.27 -0.29 -10.58
C GLN A 151 4.53 -1.01 -11.72
N SER A 152 3.38 -0.50 -12.15
CA SER A 152 2.62 -1.06 -13.28
C SER A 152 3.42 -1.02 -14.59
N LYS A 153 4.15 0.08 -14.84
CA LYS A 153 5.04 0.20 -16.01
C LYS A 153 6.20 -0.79 -15.94
N GLN A 154 6.79 -0.96 -14.76
CA GLN A 154 7.87 -1.92 -14.54
C GLN A 154 7.41 -3.36 -14.78
N ILE A 155 6.28 -3.76 -14.21
CA ILE A 155 5.67 -5.09 -14.43
C ILE A 155 5.37 -5.29 -15.92
N LEU A 156 4.81 -4.28 -16.61
CA LEU A 156 4.56 -4.35 -18.04
C LEU A 156 5.86 -4.56 -18.84
N GLN A 157 6.95 -3.90 -18.45
CA GLN A 157 8.25 -4.06 -19.10
C GLN A 157 8.81 -5.48 -18.88
N GLU A 158 8.69 -6.02 -17.67
CA GLU A 158 9.09 -7.40 -17.35
C GLU A 158 8.28 -8.42 -18.17
N ILE A 159 6.96 -8.25 -18.26
CA ILE A 159 6.09 -9.10 -19.09
C ILE A 159 6.48 -9.01 -20.57
N LYS A 160 6.75 -7.80 -21.09
CA LYS A 160 7.21 -7.62 -22.47
C LYS A 160 8.52 -8.36 -22.74
N GLN A 161 9.47 -8.31 -21.80
CA GLN A 161 10.74 -9.04 -21.92
C GLN A 161 10.52 -10.55 -21.87
N ALA A 162 9.67 -11.04 -20.97
CA ALA A 162 9.33 -12.45 -20.87
C ALA A 162 8.68 -12.99 -22.15
N ILE A 163 7.72 -12.23 -22.73
CA ILE A 163 7.10 -12.56 -24.01
C ILE A 163 8.14 -12.59 -25.13
N ALA A 164 9.05 -11.61 -25.20
CA ALA A 164 10.09 -11.58 -26.22
C ALA A 164 11.03 -12.80 -26.13
N VAL A 165 11.40 -13.22 -24.91
CA VAL A 165 12.22 -14.42 -24.69
C VAL A 165 11.46 -15.69 -25.08
N ASP A 166 10.18 -15.81 -24.72
CA ASP A 166 9.35 -16.96 -25.09
C ASP A 166 9.13 -17.04 -26.60
N GLN A 167 8.88 -15.91 -27.27
CA GLN A 167 8.77 -15.82 -28.72
C GLN A 167 10.07 -16.27 -29.40
N LYS A 168 11.23 -15.84 -28.88
CA LYS A 168 12.54 -16.28 -29.37
C LYS A 168 12.71 -17.80 -29.22
N ARG A 169 12.40 -18.36 -28.05
CA ARG A 169 12.47 -19.82 -27.82
C ARG A 169 11.55 -20.60 -28.76
N LYS A 170 10.33 -20.11 -28.99
CA LYS A 170 9.38 -20.70 -29.95
C LYS A 170 9.94 -20.67 -31.37
N ASN A 171 10.48 -19.53 -31.80
CA ASN A 171 11.11 -19.40 -33.11
C ASN A 171 12.32 -20.35 -33.25
N ASP A 172 13.19 -20.41 -32.24
CA ASP A 172 14.34 -21.34 -32.23
C ASP A 172 13.86 -22.80 -32.34
N ARG A 173 12.76 -23.15 -31.65
CA ARG A 173 12.15 -24.48 -31.75
C ARG A 173 11.56 -24.76 -33.13
N ILE A 174 10.88 -23.78 -33.74
CA ILE A 174 10.34 -23.90 -35.10
C ILE A 174 11.49 -24.13 -36.09
N ILE A 175 12.57 -23.33 -36.01
CA ILE A 175 13.76 -23.48 -36.86
C ILE A 175 14.37 -24.88 -36.72
N GLN A 176 14.49 -25.40 -35.48
CA GLN A 176 14.97 -26.77 -35.25
C GLN A 176 14.04 -27.83 -35.88
N LEU A 177 12.73 -27.66 -35.77
CA LEU A 177 11.75 -28.57 -36.35
C LEU A 177 11.79 -28.53 -37.88
N GLU A 178 11.85 -27.34 -38.48
CA GLU A 178 12.00 -27.16 -39.93
C GLU A 178 13.26 -27.84 -40.45
N LYS A 179 14.39 -27.71 -39.74
CA LYS A 179 15.63 -28.41 -40.07
C LYS A 179 15.45 -29.93 -40.02
N ASN A 180 14.85 -30.47 -38.96
CA ASN A 180 14.60 -31.91 -38.83
C ASN A 180 13.63 -32.44 -39.90
N VAL A 181 12.60 -31.67 -40.27
CA VAL A 181 11.66 -32.02 -41.33
C VAL A 181 12.39 -32.04 -42.67
N LYS A 182 13.22 -31.04 -42.97
CA LYS A 182 14.03 -30.99 -44.18
C LYS A 182 15.00 -32.17 -44.28
N GLU A 183 15.71 -32.50 -43.19
CA GLU A 183 16.60 -33.67 -43.14
C GLU A 183 15.83 -34.98 -43.39
N ARG A 184 14.64 -35.13 -42.81
CA ARG A 184 13.77 -36.30 -43.08
C ARG A 184 13.30 -36.35 -44.53
N GLN A 185 12.95 -35.20 -45.11
CA GLN A 185 12.55 -35.09 -46.51
C GLN A 185 13.71 -35.45 -47.45
N ASP A 186 14.91 -34.94 -47.19
CA ASP A 186 16.13 -35.27 -47.96
C ASP A 186 16.47 -36.76 -47.86
N LEU A 187 16.34 -37.35 -46.67
CA LEU A 187 16.55 -38.79 -46.46
C LEU A 187 15.48 -39.64 -47.20
N ALA A 188 14.22 -39.19 -47.22
CA ALA A 188 13.15 -39.84 -47.95
C ALA A 188 13.41 -39.80 -49.47
N LEU A 189 13.80 -38.63 -50.00
CA LEU A 189 14.17 -38.48 -51.42
C LEU A 189 15.35 -39.39 -51.79
N ARG A 190 16.40 -39.45 -50.96
CA ARG A 190 17.52 -40.38 -51.18
C ARG A 190 17.13 -41.86 -51.11
N ARG A 191 16.08 -42.21 -50.34
CA ARG A 191 15.54 -43.58 -50.33
C ARG A 191 14.75 -43.85 -51.61
N GLU A 192 13.92 -42.91 -52.05
CA GLU A 192 13.17 -43.01 -53.30
C GLU A 192 14.10 -43.11 -54.51
N GLU A 193 15.17 -42.29 -54.58
CA GLU A 193 16.18 -42.39 -55.64
C GLU A 193 16.89 -43.74 -55.65
N ARG A 194 17.23 -44.29 -54.47
CA ARG A 194 17.83 -45.63 -54.38
C ARG A 194 16.86 -46.70 -54.84
N GLN A 195 15.59 -46.60 -54.45
CA GLN A 195 14.55 -47.53 -54.91
C GLN A 195 14.33 -47.43 -56.41
N LYS A 196 14.29 -46.22 -57.00
CA LYS A 196 14.22 -46.03 -58.45
C LYS A 196 15.42 -46.66 -59.15
N ARG A 197 16.64 -46.37 -58.73
CA ARG A 197 17.84 -47.00 -59.30
C ARG A 197 17.83 -48.52 -59.15
N GLN A 198 17.38 -49.04 -58.01
CA GLN A 198 17.30 -50.48 -57.80
C GLN A 198 16.19 -51.12 -58.65
N ALA A 199 15.07 -50.43 -58.85
CA ALA A 199 14.02 -50.82 -59.78
C ALA A 199 14.55 -50.83 -61.22
N ASP A 200 15.24 -49.76 -61.65
CA ASP A 200 15.87 -49.66 -62.97
C ASP A 200 16.89 -50.78 -63.21
N ILE A 201 17.73 -51.11 -62.21
CA ILE A 201 18.68 -52.23 -62.29
C ILE A 201 17.94 -53.57 -62.36
N SER A 202 16.87 -53.74 -61.57
CA SER A 202 16.07 -54.98 -61.60
C SER A 202 15.31 -55.14 -62.91
N GLU A 203 14.83 -54.05 -63.50
CA GLU A 203 14.16 -54.04 -64.79
C GLU A 203 15.15 -54.33 -65.92
N ALA A 204 16.33 -53.70 -65.90
CA ALA A 204 17.42 -53.98 -66.84
C ALA A 204 17.87 -55.45 -66.74
N ALA A 205 18.10 -55.97 -65.53
CA ALA A 205 18.49 -57.36 -65.30
C ALA A 205 17.37 -58.35 -65.71
N ALA A 206 16.10 -58.03 -65.43
CA ALA A 206 14.98 -58.87 -65.84
C ALA A 206 14.77 -58.87 -67.37
N ASN A 207 15.05 -57.75 -68.04
CA ASN A 207 15.03 -57.69 -69.50
C ASN A 207 16.22 -58.47 -70.10
N ASP A 208 17.42 -58.33 -69.55
CA ASP A 208 18.60 -59.10 -69.98
C ASP A 208 18.42 -60.62 -69.76
N ASP A 209 17.84 -61.03 -68.63
CA ASP A 209 17.56 -62.45 -68.35
C ASP A 209 16.44 -63.00 -69.26
N LYS A 210 15.42 -62.19 -69.59
CA LYS A 210 14.39 -62.60 -70.56
C LYS A 210 14.98 -62.77 -71.96
N ASP A 211 15.82 -61.84 -72.42
CA ASP A 211 16.47 -61.95 -73.72
C ASP A 211 17.44 -63.14 -73.78
N SER A 212 18.18 -63.39 -72.69
CA SER A 212 19.08 -64.54 -72.56
C SER A 212 18.32 -65.87 -72.51
N GLN A 213 17.20 -65.94 -71.78
CA GLN A 213 16.34 -67.12 -71.74
C GLN A 213 15.65 -67.36 -73.09
N GLU A 214 15.18 -66.32 -73.76
CA GLU A 214 14.58 -66.44 -75.09
C GLU A 214 15.62 -66.91 -76.11
N ALA A 215 16.86 -66.39 -76.05
CA ALA A 215 17.97 -66.86 -76.86
C ALA A 215 18.27 -68.35 -76.61
N LYS A 216 18.36 -68.78 -75.34
CA LYS A 216 18.58 -70.19 -74.98
C LYS A 216 17.44 -71.11 -75.41
N ILE A 217 16.18 -70.65 -75.32
CA ILE A 217 15.03 -71.42 -75.81
C ILE A 217 15.10 -71.54 -77.33
N ARG A 218 15.45 -70.48 -78.05
CA ARG A 218 15.65 -70.52 -79.51
C ARG A 218 16.77 -71.48 -79.88
N GLU A 219 17.92 -71.42 -79.21
CA GLU A 219 19.05 -72.33 -79.42
C GLU A 219 18.67 -73.79 -79.11
N SER A 220 18.00 -74.03 -77.98
CA SER A 220 17.51 -75.35 -77.57
C SER A 220 16.50 -75.91 -78.57
N LEU A 221 15.61 -75.08 -79.11
CA LEU A 221 14.61 -75.49 -80.11
C LEU A 221 15.29 -75.82 -81.44
N LEU A 222 16.28 -75.04 -81.87
CA LEU A 222 17.10 -75.34 -83.04
C LEU A 222 17.92 -76.62 -82.85
N ALA A 223 18.53 -76.82 -81.69
CA ALA A 223 19.26 -78.04 -81.35
C ALA A 223 18.35 -79.27 -81.31
N ASN A 224 17.16 -79.17 -80.70
CA ASN A 224 16.17 -80.24 -80.68
C ASN A 224 15.65 -80.57 -82.09
N ARG A 225 15.47 -79.56 -82.94
CA ARG A 225 15.09 -79.77 -84.34
C ARG A 225 16.20 -80.50 -85.10
N LEU A 226 17.45 -80.12 -84.88
CA LEU A 226 18.61 -80.79 -85.47
C LEU A 226 18.75 -82.23 -84.96
N TRP A 227 18.53 -82.44 -83.66
CA TRP A 227 18.53 -83.74 -83.01
C TRP A 227 17.40 -84.64 -83.52
N PHE A 228 16.20 -84.11 -83.71
CA PHE A 228 15.08 -84.84 -84.29
C PHE A 228 15.40 -85.29 -85.72
N LEU A 229 15.97 -84.40 -86.55
CA LEU A 229 16.42 -84.76 -87.90
C LEU A 229 17.53 -85.81 -87.88
N PHE A 230 18.48 -85.69 -86.94
CA PHE A 230 19.55 -86.65 -86.75
C PHE A 230 19.03 -88.02 -86.28
N LEU A 231 18.14 -88.05 -85.29
CA LEU A 231 17.50 -89.26 -84.78
C LEU A 231 16.65 -89.93 -85.84
N ARG A 232 15.88 -89.16 -86.63
CA ARG A 232 15.11 -89.72 -87.74
C ARG A 232 16.04 -90.41 -88.73
N LYS A 233 17.14 -89.76 -89.11
CA LYS A 233 18.14 -90.33 -90.03
C LYS A 233 18.92 -91.51 -89.42
N LYS A 234 19.18 -91.48 -88.11
CA LYS A 234 19.82 -92.58 -87.38
C LYS A 234 18.87 -93.76 -87.24
N LEU A 235 17.59 -93.53 -86.94
CA LEU A 235 16.54 -94.53 -86.86
C LEU A 235 16.34 -95.20 -88.22
N GLU A 236 16.26 -94.42 -89.30
CA GLU A 236 16.22 -94.96 -90.67
C GLU A 236 17.43 -95.88 -90.94
N LYS A 237 18.64 -95.48 -90.52
CA LYS A 237 19.84 -96.33 -90.64
C LYS A 237 19.82 -97.57 -89.73
N GLU A 238 19.38 -97.44 -88.49
CA GLU A 238 19.31 -98.54 -87.53
C GLU A 238 18.19 -99.51 -87.85
N VAL A 239 17.07 -99.07 -88.44
CA VAL A 239 16.03 -99.98 -88.98
C VAL A 239 16.62 -100.82 -90.11
N VAL A 240 17.40 -100.21 -91.01
CA VAL A 240 18.09 -100.96 -92.09
C VAL A 240 19.10 -101.96 -91.52
N LYS A 241 19.87 -101.60 -90.48
CA LYS A 241 20.78 -102.55 -89.81
C LYS A 241 20.04 -103.60 -88.98
N GLY A 242 18.95 -103.23 -88.32
CA GLY A 242 18.10 -104.10 -87.54
C GLY A 242 17.52 -105.21 -88.39
N VAL A 243 17.11 -104.91 -89.63
CA VAL A 243 16.73 -105.95 -90.60
C VAL A 243 17.87 -106.95 -90.85
N SER A 244 19.13 -106.49 -90.96
CA SER A 244 20.28 -107.38 -91.15
C SER A 244 20.65 -108.18 -89.90
N ILE A 245 20.47 -107.62 -88.69
CA ILE A 245 20.74 -108.28 -87.41
C ILE A 245 19.61 -109.25 -87.07
N GLU A 246 18.35 -108.91 -87.31
CA GLU A 246 17.18 -109.81 -87.17
C GLU A 246 17.34 -111.01 -88.10
N GLN A 247 17.82 -110.80 -89.34
CA GLN A 247 18.14 -111.87 -90.27
C GLN A 247 19.36 -112.70 -89.81
N ALA A 248 20.38 -112.09 -89.22
CA ALA A 248 21.52 -112.81 -88.65
C ALA A 248 21.15 -113.56 -87.36
N PHE A 249 20.25 -113.02 -86.54
CA PHE A 249 19.75 -113.61 -85.31
C PHE A 249 18.77 -114.73 -85.61
N GLN A 250 17.95 -114.64 -86.66
CA GLN A 250 17.20 -115.77 -87.19
C GLN A 250 18.11 -116.87 -87.73
N LYS A 251 19.23 -116.52 -88.39
CA LYS A 251 20.24 -117.50 -88.86
C LYS A 251 21.02 -118.15 -87.71
N ILE A 252 21.37 -117.41 -86.65
CA ILE A 252 22.04 -117.94 -85.46
C ILE A 252 21.07 -118.78 -84.64
N LYS A 253 19.82 -118.32 -84.42
CA LYS A 253 18.75 -119.07 -83.77
C LYS A 253 18.38 -120.36 -84.51
N ALA A 254 18.43 -120.36 -85.84
CA ALA A 254 18.23 -121.54 -86.66
C ALA A 254 19.45 -122.50 -86.67
N ALA A 255 20.65 -122.03 -86.33
CA ALA A 255 21.89 -122.80 -86.38
C ALA A 255 22.40 -123.30 -85.02
N THR A 256 22.07 -122.65 -83.90
CA THR A 256 22.64 -123.00 -82.58
C THR A 256 21.63 -123.52 -81.56
N GLY A 257 20.31 -123.43 -81.80
CA GLY A 257 19.29 -124.16 -81.01
C GLY A 257 19.27 -123.91 -79.49
N VAL A 258 20.02 -122.93 -78.97
CA VAL A 258 20.10 -122.59 -77.55
C VAL A 258 19.43 -121.23 -77.33
N SER A 259 18.47 -121.22 -76.39
CA SER A 259 17.52 -120.13 -76.20
C SER A 259 17.79 -119.25 -74.98
N ASP A 260 18.84 -119.52 -74.18
CA ASP A 260 18.91 -118.92 -72.85
C ASP A 260 20.06 -117.92 -72.66
N ILE A 261 19.64 -116.69 -72.34
CA ILE A 261 20.39 -115.44 -72.19
C ILE A 261 21.23 -115.43 -70.90
N ASN A 262 21.06 -116.45 -70.06
CA ASN A 262 21.51 -116.50 -68.68
C ASN A 262 23.02 -116.73 -68.48
N GLU A 263 23.81 -116.92 -69.55
CA GLU A 263 25.28 -116.86 -69.47
C GLU A 263 25.79 -115.40 -69.45
N ILE A 264 24.96 -114.44 -69.90
CA ILE A 264 25.24 -112.99 -69.82
C ILE A 264 25.13 -112.50 -68.36
N VAL A 265 24.35 -113.21 -67.55
CA VAL A 265 24.07 -112.90 -66.14
C VAL A 265 25.31 -113.10 -65.26
N GLU A 266 26.29 -113.90 -65.69
CA GLU A 266 27.54 -114.08 -64.94
C GLU A 266 28.33 -112.76 -64.77
N LYS A 267 28.05 -111.74 -65.59
CA LYS A 267 28.58 -110.38 -65.39
C LYS A 267 27.97 -109.60 -64.22
N PHE A 268 26.92 -110.09 -63.55
CA PHE A 268 26.29 -109.44 -62.39
C PHE A 268 27.10 -109.54 -61.10
N LEU A 269 28.03 -110.49 -60.99
CA LEU A 269 28.85 -110.73 -59.79
C LEU A 269 29.77 -109.56 -59.42
N THR A 270 30.01 -108.60 -60.32
CA THR A 270 30.80 -107.38 -60.07
C THR A 270 30.11 -106.34 -59.17
N ARG A 271 28.88 -106.60 -58.72
CA ARG A 271 28.07 -105.62 -57.97
C ARG A 271 28.23 -105.69 -56.45
N GLU A 272 28.64 -106.82 -55.88
CA GLU A 272 28.70 -107.01 -54.41
C GLU A 272 29.91 -106.33 -53.76
N GLU A 273 31.02 -106.19 -54.49
CA GLU A 273 32.27 -105.60 -53.98
C GLU A 273 32.13 -104.09 -53.65
N SER A 274 31.17 -103.40 -54.30
CA SER A 274 30.91 -101.98 -54.09
C SER A 274 30.18 -101.65 -52.79
N TYR A 275 29.49 -102.63 -52.18
CA TYR A 275 28.68 -102.39 -50.97
C TYR A 275 29.53 -102.36 -49.70
N GLY A 276 30.63 -103.12 -49.66
CA GLY A 276 31.54 -103.17 -48.50
C GLY A 276 32.27 -101.86 -48.22
N SER A 277 32.57 -101.07 -49.27
CA SER A 277 33.28 -99.79 -49.15
C SER A 277 32.40 -98.67 -48.57
N LEU A 278 31.06 -98.81 -48.63
CA LEU A 278 30.14 -97.79 -48.15
C LEU A 278 29.92 -97.86 -46.62
N VAL A 279 29.98 -99.07 -46.06
CA VAL A 279 29.72 -99.31 -44.62
C VAL A 279 30.85 -98.76 -43.74
N THR A 280 32.10 -98.83 -44.21
CA THR A 280 33.26 -98.26 -43.51
C THR A 280 33.21 -96.73 -43.45
N ALA A 281 32.73 -96.07 -44.51
CA ALA A 281 32.59 -94.62 -44.56
C ALA A 281 31.52 -94.07 -43.58
N VAL A 282 30.45 -94.83 -43.32
CA VAL A 282 29.39 -94.44 -42.38
C VAL A 282 29.89 -94.46 -40.93
N ASN A 283 30.66 -95.48 -40.55
CA ASN A 283 31.23 -95.58 -39.19
C ASN A 283 32.23 -94.44 -38.86
N GLU A 284 32.99 -93.96 -39.85
CA GLU A 284 33.88 -92.81 -39.65
C GLU A 284 33.12 -91.48 -39.48
N ALA A 285 31.97 -91.34 -40.15
CA ALA A 285 31.11 -90.17 -40.03
C ALA A 285 30.42 -90.09 -38.65
N GLU A 286 29.97 -91.22 -38.10
CA GLU A 286 29.36 -91.27 -36.76
C GLU A 286 30.36 -90.89 -35.64
N LYS A 287 31.61 -91.36 -35.73
CA LYS A 287 32.67 -90.97 -34.79
C LYS A 287 32.94 -89.46 -34.77
N LYS A 288 32.90 -88.80 -35.93
CA LYS A 288 33.07 -87.33 -36.02
C LYS A 288 31.87 -86.57 -35.42
N LEU A 289 30.67 -87.15 -35.50
CA LEU A 289 29.45 -86.53 -34.99
C LEU A 289 29.41 -86.56 -33.46
N GLU A 290 29.88 -87.66 -32.84
CA GLU A 290 29.94 -87.79 -31.38
C GLU A 290 30.93 -86.78 -30.76
N ALA A 291 32.11 -86.59 -31.37
CA ALA A 291 33.10 -85.60 -30.93
C ALA A 291 32.57 -84.16 -31.00
N LEU A 292 31.76 -83.83 -32.01
CA LEU A 292 31.16 -82.50 -32.16
C LEU A 292 30.04 -82.25 -31.13
N LYS A 293 29.31 -83.30 -30.67
CA LYS A 293 28.31 -83.17 -29.61
C LYS A 293 28.96 -82.87 -28.25
N GLU A 294 30.07 -83.54 -27.95
CA GLU A 294 30.79 -83.38 -26.69
C GLU A 294 31.40 -81.97 -26.57
N TYR A 295 31.94 -81.44 -27.67
CA TYR A 295 32.41 -80.05 -27.75
C TYR A 295 31.27 -79.03 -27.58
N ASN A 296 30.08 -79.30 -28.13
CA ASN A 296 28.91 -78.44 -27.96
C ASN A 296 28.35 -78.44 -26.53
N SER A 297 28.43 -79.58 -25.82
CA SER A 297 28.08 -79.65 -24.40
C SER A 297 28.98 -78.75 -23.55
N GLN A 298 30.29 -78.81 -23.78
CA GLN A 298 31.27 -77.99 -23.05
C GLN A 298 31.08 -76.48 -23.28
N ILE A 299 30.65 -76.06 -24.48
CA ILE A 299 30.32 -74.65 -24.76
C ILE A 299 29.02 -74.22 -24.07
N ARG A 300 28.02 -75.11 -23.96
CA ARG A 300 26.79 -74.83 -23.20
C ARG A 300 27.06 -74.70 -21.70
N ASP A 301 27.93 -75.54 -21.15
CA ASP A 301 28.30 -75.45 -19.75
C ASP A 301 29.03 -74.12 -19.44
N LYS A 302 29.92 -73.68 -20.36
CA LYS A 302 30.55 -72.36 -20.28
C LYS A 302 29.57 -71.19 -20.47
N LEU A 303 28.50 -71.37 -21.24
CA LEU A 303 27.43 -70.37 -21.39
C LEU A 303 26.59 -70.25 -20.11
N VAL A 304 26.30 -71.36 -19.44
CA VAL A 304 25.56 -71.39 -18.16
C VAL A 304 26.38 -70.76 -17.04
N GLU A 305 27.69 -70.98 -17.02
CA GLU A 305 28.61 -70.33 -16.08
C GLU A 305 28.69 -68.80 -16.32
N ALA A 306 28.74 -68.36 -17.57
CA ALA A 306 28.69 -66.94 -17.93
C ALA A 306 27.33 -66.27 -17.68
N GLN A 307 26.22 -67.03 -17.67
CA GLN A 307 24.88 -66.51 -17.32
C GLN A 307 24.64 -66.42 -15.82
N LEU A 308 25.39 -67.14 -14.99
CA LEU A 308 25.29 -67.07 -13.52
C LEU A 308 26.08 -65.90 -12.93
N ASP A 309 27.10 -65.39 -13.63
CA ASP A 309 27.93 -64.27 -13.14
C ASP A 309 27.35 -62.87 -13.48
N ASP A 310 26.41 -62.77 -14.42
CA ASP A 310 25.69 -61.50 -14.75
C ASP A 310 24.39 -61.31 -13.93
N GLY A 311 24.06 -62.28 -13.06
CA GLY A 311 22.89 -62.25 -12.18
C GLY A 311 23.12 -61.64 -10.79
N GLY A 312 24.39 -61.43 -10.40
CA GLY A 312 24.77 -60.93 -9.08
C GLY A 312 24.66 -59.42 -8.90
N ASN A 313 24.79 -58.64 -9.99
CA ASN A 313 24.77 -57.18 -9.92
C ASN A 313 23.35 -56.60 -9.83
N ASN A 314 22.34 -57.25 -10.39
CA ASN A 314 20.98 -56.72 -10.32
C ASN A 314 20.39 -56.79 -8.91
N ARG A 315 20.69 -57.83 -8.11
CA ARG A 315 20.19 -57.92 -6.72
C ARG A 315 20.80 -56.87 -5.79
N LYS A 316 22.08 -56.50 -5.99
CA LYS A 316 22.73 -55.39 -5.29
C LYS A 316 22.20 -54.04 -5.77
N ILE A 317 22.00 -53.86 -7.08
CA ILE A 317 21.44 -52.62 -7.62
C ILE A 317 20.01 -52.39 -7.10
N TYR A 318 19.16 -53.42 -7.05
CA TYR A 318 17.81 -53.27 -6.48
C TYR A 318 17.82 -53.06 -4.97
N SER A 319 18.72 -53.71 -4.21
CA SER A 319 18.90 -53.46 -2.76
C SER A 319 19.44 -52.04 -2.48
N ASP A 320 20.38 -51.57 -3.29
CA ASP A 320 20.95 -50.22 -3.18
C ASP A 320 19.92 -49.15 -3.58
N ILE A 321 19.06 -49.44 -4.57
CA ILE A 321 17.93 -48.58 -4.94
C ILE A 321 16.90 -48.55 -3.80
N GLU A 322 16.52 -49.68 -3.21
CA GLU A 322 15.62 -49.73 -2.06
C GLU A 322 16.20 -48.98 -0.84
N ASP A 323 17.50 -49.13 -0.57
CA ASP A 323 18.19 -48.40 0.51
C ASP A 323 18.26 -46.89 0.23
N MET A 324 18.48 -46.49 -1.02
CA MET A 324 18.50 -45.08 -1.42
C MET A 324 17.10 -44.47 -1.44
N GLU A 325 16.07 -45.22 -1.83
CA GLU A 325 14.66 -44.83 -1.69
C GLU A 325 14.26 -44.71 -0.23
N GLY A 326 14.74 -45.61 0.64
CA GLY A 326 14.57 -45.55 2.08
C GLY A 326 15.21 -44.30 2.70
N LYS A 327 16.44 -43.97 2.30
CA LYS A 327 17.14 -42.73 2.71
C LYS A 327 16.43 -41.49 2.17
N LEU A 328 15.95 -41.52 0.93
CA LEU A 328 15.21 -40.43 0.30
C LEU A 328 13.88 -40.20 1.04
N SER A 329 13.14 -41.25 1.35
CA SER A 329 11.90 -41.21 2.14
C SER A 329 12.14 -40.66 3.55
N SER A 330 13.25 -41.06 4.18
CA SER A 330 13.67 -40.52 5.49
C SER A 330 14.01 -39.03 5.41
N CYS A 331 14.77 -38.60 4.39
CA CYS A 331 15.07 -37.19 4.14
C CYS A 331 13.79 -36.36 3.86
N TYR A 332 12.82 -36.91 3.14
CA TYR A 332 11.53 -36.24 2.93
C TYR A 332 10.72 -36.08 4.21
N LYS A 333 10.72 -37.10 5.09
CA LYS A 333 10.10 -37.01 6.43
C LYS A 333 10.80 -35.97 7.29
N GLU A 334 12.13 -35.95 7.31
CA GLU A 334 12.91 -34.95 8.04
C GLU A 334 12.67 -33.54 7.50
N TYR A 335 12.64 -33.37 6.17
CA TYR A 335 12.28 -32.11 5.53
C TYR A 335 10.87 -31.64 5.91
N ALA A 336 9.89 -32.55 5.94
CA ALA A 336 8.53 -32.23 6.37
C ALA A 336 8.49 -31.77 7.83
N VAL A 337 9.21 -32.45 8.73
CA VAL A 337 9.33 -32.06 10.15
C VAL A 337 10.04 -30.71 10.30
N ILE A 338 11.12 -30.46 9.55
CA ILE A 338 11.84 -29.18 9.57
C ILE A 338 10.95 -28.06 9.03
N LYS A 339 10.20 -28.31 7.96
CA LYS A 339 9.24 -27.36 7.39
C LYS A 339 8.12 -27.01 8.38
N GLU A 340 7.60 -28.00 9.10
CA GLU A 340 6.59 -27.76 10.14
C GLU A 340 7.18 -26.99 11.34
N LYS A 341 8.40 -27.33 11.78
CA LYS A 341 9.12 -26.58 12.82
C LYS A 341 9.37 -25.14 12.40
N LEU A 342 9.79 -24.91 11.15
CA LEU A 342 9.98 -23.57 10.59
C LEU A 342 8.66 -22.80 10.58
N HIS A 343 7.56 -23.42 10.14
CA HIS A 343 6.24 -22.79 10.14
C HIS A 343 5.80 -22.39 11.56
N LYS A 344 5.98 -23.26 12.55
CA LYS A 344 5.71 -22.95 13.97
C LYS A 344 6.62 -21.82 14.48
N SER A 345 7.90 -21.81 14.08
CA SER A 345 8.83 -20.74 14.44
C SER A 345 8.44 -19.38 13.83
N VAL A 346 7.93 -19.37 12.60
CA VAL A 346 7.43 -18.15 11.94
C VAL A 346 6.17 -17.64 12.64
N LEU A 347 5.23 -18.52 12.98
CA LEU A 347 4.02 -18.14 13.72
C LEU A 347 4.34 -17.58 15.12
N THR A 348 5.26 -18.20 15.84
CA THR A 348 5.71 -17.70 17.14
C THR A 348 6.44 -16.36 17.01
N TYR A 349 7.27 -16.19 15.99
CA TYR A 349 7.90 -14.90 15.68
C TYR A 349 6.87 -13.79 15.41
N ASP A 350 5.85 -14.06 14.58
CA ASP A 350 4.77 -13.10 14.30
C ASP A 350 3.93 -12.78 15.56
N GLN A 351 3.72 -13.76 16.44
CA GLN A 351 3.06 -13.53 17.73
C GLN A 351 3.88 -12.61 18.63
N VAL A 352 5.18 -12.85 18.74
CA VAL A 352 6.10 -12.01 19.53
C VAL A 352 6.19 -10.60 18.95
N LEU A 353 6.24 -10.45 17.61
CA LEU A 353 6.15 -9.15 16.96
C LEU A 353 4.86 -8.41 17.30
N ASN A 354 3.72 -9.09 17.22
CA ASN A 354 2.43 -8.50 17.58
C ASN A 354 2.38 -8.07 19.06
N TRP A 355 2.99 -8.84 19.96
CA TRP A 355 3.13 -8.43 21.37
C TRP A 355 4.05 -7.22 21.51
N GLY A 356 5.18 -7.19 20.81
CA GLY A 356 6.09 -6.05 20.76
C GLY A 356 5.40 -4.78 20.28
N PHE A 357 4.61 -4.84 19.20
CA PHE A 357 3.82 -3.71 18.72
C PHE A 357 2.74 -3.25 19.71
N LYS A 358 2.08 -4.20 20.41
CA LYS A 358 1.13 -3.85 21.48
C LYS A 358 1.81 -3.11 22.63
N ILE A 359 3.02 -3.55 23.01
CA ILE A 359 3.83 -2.89 24.05
C ILE A 359 4.29 -1.51 23.57
N LEU A 360 4.81 -1.38 22.35
CA LEU A 360 5.19 -0.09 21.75
C LEU A 360 4.02 0.91 21.74
N HIS A 361 2.83 0.45 21.35
CA HIS A 361 1.62 1.27 21.37
C HIS A 361 1.22 1.65 22.80
N THR A 362 1.37 0.75 23.78
CA THR A 362 1.03 1.02 25.19
C THR A 362 2.02 2.01 25.82
N LEU A 363 3.27 2.02 25.34
CA LEU A 363 4.32 2.95 25.76
C LEU A 363 4.34 4.26 24.92
N GLU A 364 3.38 4.45 24.00
CA GLU A 364 3.27 5.61 23.11
C GLU A 364 4.56 5.94 22.32
N ILE A 365 5.35 4.91 21.98
CA ILE A 365 6.58 5.08 21.20
C ILE A 365 6.18 5.24 19.72
N GLU A 366 6.57 6.35 19.08
CA GLU A 366 6.34 6.56 17.65
C GLU A 366 7.00 5.43 16.83
N ASN A 367 6.16 4.68 16.09
CA ASN A 367 6.56 3.55 15.24
C ASN A 367 7.48 4.03 14.11
N THR A 368 8.77 4.09 14.38
CA THR A 368 9.84 4.39 13.41
C THR A 368 10.55 3.12 12.92
N LEU A 369 10.16 1.95 13.44
CA LEU A 369 10.74 0.66 13.08
C LEU A 369 9.93 -0.01 11.97
N ASP A 370 10.57 -0.19 10.82
CA ASP A 370 10.02 -0.90 9.66
C ASP A 370 10.36 -2.39 9.78
N ILE A 371 9.54 -3.14 10.53
CA ILE A 371 9.77 -4.57 10.81
C ILE A 371 8.73 -5.39 10.06
N SER A 372 9.20 -6.29 9.19
CA SER A 372 8.37 -7.11 8.32
C SER A 372 7.94 -8.42 8.99
N PRO A 373 6.80 -8.99 8.56
CA PRO A 373 6.33 -10.30 9.00
C PRO A 373 7.34 -11.42 8.66
N GLY A 374 7.28 -12.52 9.43
CA GLY A 374 8.30 -13.57 9.48
C GLY A 374 8.64 -14.28 8.16
N SER A 375 7.85 -14.09 7.11
CA SER A 375 8.13 -14.60 5.76
C SER A 375 9.22 -13.82 4.99
N LYS A 376 9.63 -12.64 5.49
CA LYS A 376 10.59 -11.73 4.82
C LYS A 376 11.70 -11.21 5.73
N ILE A 377 12.07 -11.99 6.77
CA ILE A 377 13.06 -11.59 7.78
C ILE A 377 14.42 -11.18 7.16
N THR A 378 14.78 -11.71 5.99
CA THR A 378 16.04 -11.37 5.30
C THR A 378 16.04 -10.01 4.60
N GLU A 379 14.89 -9.33 4.47
CA GLU A 379 14.75 -8.09 3.69
C GLU A 379 14.72 -6.81 4.55
N THR A 380 14.59 -6.93 5.87
CA THR A 380 14.54 -5.78 6.78
C THR A 380 15.85 -5.53 7.50
N LYS A 381 16.22 -4.26 7.63
CA LYS A 381 17.44 -3.83 8.33
C LYS A 381 17.35 -3.97 9.86
N ASN A 382 16.13 -4.00 10.39
CA ASN A 382 15.90 -3.93 11.83
C ASN A 382 15.46 -5.28 12.39
N SER A 383 16.16 -5.76 13.41
CA SER A 383 15.91 -7.05 14.07
C SER A 383 14.90 -6.92 15.21
N LEU A 384 14.25 -8.03 15.59
CA LEU A 384 13.44 -8.14 16.80
C LEU A 384 14.22 -7.69 18.06
N GLU A 385 15.53 -7.91 18.06
CA GLU A 385 16.45 -7.49 19.12
C GLU A 385 16.51 -5.96 19.27
N GLU A 386 16.41 -5.21 18.17
CA GLU A 386 16.38 -3.74 18.20
C GLU A 386 15.04 -3.23 18.73
N MET A 387 13.94 -3.90 18.39
CA MET A 387 12.62 -3.60 18.95
C MET A 387 12.64 -3.76 20.48
N PHE A 388 13.17 -4.88 20.98
CA PHE A 388 13.29 -5.10 22.42
C PHE A 388 14.25 -4.14 23.10
N SER A 389 15.34 -3.75 22.44
CA SER A 389 16.28 -2.76 22.97
C SER A 389 15.63 -1.39 23.14
N ILE A 390 14.80 -0.95 22.19
CA ILE A 390 14.05 0.31 22.30
C ILE A 390 13.01 0.25 23.43
N ILE A 391 12.28 -0.87 23.55
CA ILE A 391 11.35 -1.10 24.66
C ILE A 391 12.09 -1.08 26.00
N TYR A 392 13.26 -1.73 26.08
CA TYR A 392 14.07 -1.80 27.29
C TYR A 392 14.58 -0.42 27.70
N CYS A 393 15.18 0.35 26.78
CA CYS A 393 15.63 1.71 27.06
C CYS A 393 14.49 2.60 27.57
N LYS A 394 13.29 2.50 26.97
CA LYS A 394 12.15 3.32 27.40
C LYS A 394 11.62 2.92 28.77
N LEU A 395 11.57 1.62 29.07
CA LEU A 395 11.23 1.12 30.40
C LEU A 395 12.28 1.55 31.43
N GLU A 396 13.56 1.50 31.07
CA GLU A 396 14.65 1.98 31.92
C GLU A 396 14.52 3.48 32.21
N ASP A 397 14.18 4.30 31.21
CA ASP A 397 13.92 5.73 31.38
C ASP A 397 12.67 6.02 32.24
N MET A 398 11.67 5.14 32.24
CA MET A 398 10.51 5.23 33.14
C MET A 398 10.84 4.76 34.56
N VAL A 399 11.76 3.81 34.72
CA VAL A 399 12.14 3.22 36.01
C VAL A 399 13.21 4.06 36.73
N LYS A 400 14.12 4.71 36.01
CA LYS A 400 15.14 5.65 36.56
C LYS A 400 14.54 6.70 37.52
N PRO A 401 13.50 7.46 37.16
CA PRO A 401 12.89 8.42 38.08
C PRO A 401 12.17 7.76 39.28
N LEU A 402 11.79 6.48 39.19
CA LEU A 402 11.25 5.71 40.32
C LEU A 402 12.35 5.17 41.24
N GLN A 403 13.53 4.85 40.71
CA GLN A 403 14.72 4.48 41.49
C GLN A 403 15.32 5.68 42.21
N ASP A 404 15.37 6.85 41.57
CA ASP A 404 15.85 8.10 42.19
C ASP A 404 14.89 8.62 43.27
N LYS A 405 13.63 8.17 43.25
CA LYS A 405 12.58 8.47 44.24
C LYS A 405 12.14 7.23 45.02
N ALA A 406 13.07 6.32 45.34
CA ALA A 406 12.77 5.05 46.00
C ALA A 406 11.97 5.19 47.32
N GLU A 407 12.16 6.28 48.06
CA GLU A 407 11.42 6.60 49.30
C GLU A 407 9.95 7.01 49.02
N GLU A 408 9.69 7.83 48.01
CA GLU A 408 8.31 8.22 47.62
C GLU A 408 7.54 7.04 47.00
N ALA A 409 8.23 6.21 46.20
CA ALA A 409 7.65 5.01 45.62
C ALA A 409 7.31 3.94 46.67
N LYS A 410 8.15 3.77 47.72
CA LYS A 410 7.83 2.93 48.88
C LYS A 410 6.61 3.43 49.64
N GLN A 411 6.51 4.75 49.88
CA GLN A 411 5.34 5.33 50.54
C GLN A 411 4.06 5.21 49.71
N ALA A 412 4.14 5.28 48.38
CA ALA A 412 3.00 5.05 47.49
C ALA A 412 2.58 3.56 47.47
N LEU A 413 3.54 2.63 47.46
CA LEU A 413 3.29 1.18 47.55
C LEU A 413 2.71 0.77 48.92
N GLU A 414 3.19 1.34 50.04
CA GLU A 414 2.60 1.11 51.36
C GLU A 414 1.17 1.67 51.45
N LYS A 415 0.91 2.85 50.86
CA LYS A 415 -0.45 3.40 50.74
C LYS A 415 -1.37 2.53 49.88
N PHE A 416 -0.85 1.90 48.83
CA PHE A 416 -1.63 0.98 48.00
C PHE A 416 -1.83 -0.40 48.64
N ALA A 417 -0.83 -0.91 49.35
CA ALA A 417 -0.90 -2.20 50.07
C ALA A 417 -1.85 -2.15 51.28
N MET A 418 -2.04 -0.96 51.88
CA MET A 418 -3.00 -0.72 52.97
C MET A 418 -4.45 -0.49 52.48
N LYS A 419 -4.69 -0.33 51.18
CA LYS A 419 -6.06 -0.23 50.64
C LYS A 419 -6.70 -1.62 50.60
N LYS A 420 -7.83 -1.80 51.30
CA LYS A 420 -8.63 -3.03 51.23
C LYS A 420 -9.06 -3.26 49.79
N THR A 421 -9.12 -4.53 49.36
CA THR A 421 -9.49 -4.94 48.00
C THR A 421 -10.81 -4.30 47.53
N ASN A 422 -11.73 -4.03 48.45
CA ASN A 422 -13.01 -3.37 48.17
C ASN A 422 -12.88 -1.89 47.78
N ASP A 423 -11.87 -1.17 48.27
CA ASP A 423 -11.64 0.25 47.94
C ASP A 423 -10.98 0.39 46.58
N ILE A 424 -10.10 -0.56 46.21
CA ILE A 424 -9.48 -0.65 44.88
C ILE A 424 -10.56 -0.96 43.82
N VAL A 425 -11.49 -1.88 44.11
CA VAL A 425 -12.62 -2.17 43.22
C VAL A 425 -13.56 -0.96 43.08
N ARG A 426 -13.76 -0.17 44.14
CA ARG A 426 -14.53 1.09 44.09
C ARG A 426 -13.85 2.18 43.25
N GLU A 427 -12.52 2.30 43.32
CA GLU A 427 -11.76 3.30 42.57
C GLU A 427 -11.70 2.96 41.07
N ILE A 428 -11.57 1.66 40.73
CA ILE A 428 -11.65 1.15 39.35
C ILE A 428 -13.07 1.26 38.77
N SER A 429 -14.11 1.19 39.61
CA SER A 429 -15.51 1.38 39.17
C SER A 429 -15.99 2.83 39.20
N ALA A 430 -15.31 3.73 39.92
CA ALA A 430 -15.63 5.15 39.98
C ALA A 430 -14.87 5.99 38.94
N GLN A 431 -13.75 5.51 38.38
CA GLN A 431 -13.16 6.14 37.19
C GLN A 431 -13.92 5.71 35.94
N GLU A 432 -14.76 6.63 35.45
CA GLU A 432 -15.37 6.61 34.11
C GLU A 432 -14.32 6.46 33.00
N SER A 433 -13.86 5.25 32.71
CA SER A 433 -13.10 4.95 31.50
C SER A 433 -13.24 3.50 31.03
N LEU A 434 -14.46 2.96 31.06
CA LEU A 434 -14.82 1.69 30.40
C LEU A 434 -15.98 1.84 29.39
N HIS A 435 -16.09 3.00 28.72
CA HIS A 435 -17.08 3.21 27.66
C HIS A 435 -16.52 3.17 26.22
N LYS A 436 -15.37 2.53 25.95
CA LYS A 436 -14.83 2.45 24.57
C LYS A 436 -14.39 1.09 24.02
N VAL A 437 -14.68 -0.05 24.68
CA VAL A 437 -14.22 -1.35 24.16
C VAL A 437 -15.32 -2.39 23.89
N SER A 438 -16.61 -2.09 24.11
CA SER A 438 -17.69 -3.04 23.80
C SER A 438 -18.76 -2.45 22.89
N ARG A 439 -18.43 -2.30 21.60
CA ARG A 439 -19.44 -2.25 20.53
C ARG A 439 -18.90 -3.00 19.32
N ASN A 440 -18.96 -4.33 19.42
CA ASN A 440 -18.98 -5.25 18.29
C ASN A 440 -19.52 -6.58 18.82
N THR A 441 -20.82 -6.81 18.68
CA THR A 441 -21.45 -7.97 18.01
C THR A 441 -22.89 -8.16 18.48
N LEU A 442 -23.76 -8.50 17.51
CA LEU A 442 -25.12 -9.05 17.61
C LEU A 442 -26.30 -8.08 17.79
N GLU A 443 -26.85 -7.65 16.66
CA GLU A 443 -28.30 -7.75 16.43
C GLU A 443 -28.53 -8.38 15.06
N SER A 444 -28.92 -9.66 15.10
CA SER A 444 -29.65 -10.36 14.04
C SER A 444 -31.14 -10.13 14.25
N GLY A 445 -31.86 -9.71 13.21
CA GLY A 445 -33.31 -9.57 13.24
C GLY A 445 -33.87 -9.12 11.91
N GLU A 446 -34.40 -10.08 11.16
CA GLU A 446 -35.02 -9.98 9.85
C GLU A 446 -36.18 -8.97 9.81
N THR A 447 -36.37 -8.29 8.66
CA THR A 447 -37.68 -8.19 8.01
C THR A 447 -37.53 -7.93 6.50
N PHE A 448 -37.93 -8.94 5.74
CA PHE A 448 -38.77 -8.88 4.54
C PHE A 448 -39.32 -7.47 4.17
N ASN A 449 -39.09 -6.96 2.95
CA ASN A 449 -40.10 -6.92 1.87
C ASN A 449 -39.61 -6.17 0.60
N GLN A 450 -39.89 -6.81 -0.56
CA GLN A 450 -40.24 -6.30 -1.90
C GLN A 450 -39.64 -5.00 -2.48
N GLY A 451 -39.08 -5.12 -3.69
CA GLY A 451 -38.79 -3.99 -4.58
C GLY A 451 -38.18 -4.42 -5.91
N ASP A 452 -39.05 -4.60 -6.89
CA ASP A 452 -38.87 -5.22 -8.21
C ASP A 452 -38.14 -4.34 -9.25
N HIS A 453 -37.70 -4.99 -10.34
CA HIS A 453 -37.46 -4.49 -11.71
C HIS A 453 -36.19 -3.69 -12.08
N ARG A 454 -35.32 -4.34 -12.87
CA ARG A 454 -35.07 -4.10 -14.33
C ARG A 454 -33.93 -5.02 -14.82
N GLN A 455 -34.25 -6.09 -15.56
CA GLN A 455 -34.11 -6.24 -17.03
C GLN A 455 -32.76 -5.81 -17.64
N VAL A 456 -32.08 -6.76 -18.29
CA VAL A 456 -31.43 -6.78 -19.63
C VAL A 456 -30.49 -8.00 -19.62
N SER A 457 -30.81 -9.16 -20.20
CA SER A 457 -31.03 -9.58 -21.59
C SER A 457 -30.00 -10.68 -21.92
N ASN A 458 -30.52 -11.89 -22.11
CA ASN A 458 -29.86 -12.99 -22.81
C ASN A 458 -29.50 -12.58 -24.24
N ARG A 459 -28.31 -12.97 -24.70
CA ARG A 459 -28.13 -13.43 -26.08
C ARG A 459 -27.14 -14.58 -26.13
N ASP A 460 -27.60 -15.62 -26.81
CA ASP A 460 -26.92 -16.80 -27.28
C ASP A 460 -25.59 -16.51 -27.98
N LYS A 461 -24.66 -17.46 -27.89
CA LYS A 461 -24.24 -18.29 -29.04
C LYS A 461 -23.19 -19.33 -28.61
N THR A 462 -23.54 -20.59 -28.83
CA THR A 462 -22.64 -21.73 -29.01
C THR A 462 -21.73 -21.51 -30.23
N PRO A 463 -20.65 -22.30 -30.40
CA PRO A 463 -20.82 -23.55 -31.13
C PRO A 463 -20.03 -24.75 -30.59
N GLU A 464 -20.62 -25.92 -30.83
CA GLU A 464 -20.03 -27.26 -30.84
C GLU A 464 -18.77 -27.34 -31.72
N ILE A 465 -17.79 -28.14 -31.30
CA ILE A 465 -16.80 -28.73 -32.22
C ILE A 465 -16.76 -30.24 -31.99
N ASP A 466 -17.27 -30.92 -33.01
CA ASP A 466 -17.18 -32.33 -33.35
C ASP A 466 -15.79 -32.95 -33.13
N ARG A 467 -15.76 -34.11 -32.47
CA ARG A 467 -14.67 -35.10 -32.61
C ARG A 467 -15.21 -36.33 -33.34
N ARG A 468 -15.12 -36.31 -34.68
CA ARG A 468 -15.16 -37.52 -35.50
C ARG A 468 -13.75 -38.10 -35.59
N ILE A 469 -13.51 -39.20 -34.87
CA ILE A 469 -12.41 -40.13 -35.14
C ILE A 469 -12.93 -41.12 -36.19
N THR A 470 -12.44 -40.99 -37.42
CA THR A 470 -12.59 -42.00 -38.47
C THR A 470 -11.43 -42.98 -38.36
N LEU A 471 -11.74 -44.19 -37.88
CA LEU A 471 -10.94 -45.39 -38.12
C LEU A 471 -11.12 -45.78 -39.60
N LYS A 472 -10.08 -45.57 -40.42
CA LYS A 472 -9.93 -46.28 -41.69
C LYS A 472 -9.08 -47.53 -41.45
N ARG A 473 -9.71 -48.68 -41.68
CA ARG A 473 -9.16 -50.01 -41.87
C ARG A 473 -9.13 -50.26 -43.40
N VAL A 474 -8.27 -51.17 -43.85
CA VAL A 474 -8.04 -51.64 -45.25
C VAL A 474 -7.04 -50.72 -45.99
N GLU A 475 -5.86 -51.17 -46.47
CA GLU A 475 -5.35 -52.50 -46.86
C GLU A 475 -4.07 -52.92 -46.11
#